data_AF-A0A7S2Y7K7-F1
#
_entry.id   AF-A0A7S2Y7K7-F1
#
_cell.length_a   1.000
_cell.length_b   1.000
_cell.length_c   1.000
_cell.angle_alpha   90.00
_cell.angle_beta   90.00
_cell.angle_gamma   90.00
#
_symmetry.space_group_name_H-M   'P 1'
#
loop_
_entity.id
_entity.type
_entity.pdbx_description
1 polymer ?
#
loop_
_entity_poly.entity_id
_entity_poly.type
_entity_poly.pdbx_seq_one_letter_code
_entity_poly.pdbx_strand_id
1 'polypeptide(L)'
;IMVCVSGGKDSATILSLLQLLQQQLPIHFDITAVHVDQKQPNYNGTTLVKWLKDDMQVNYHIVEEDTYSIVVDKTAPNKSYCTVCSRLRRGILYSTAMDLQCNKIALGHHADDCLETT
;
A
#
# COMPACT_ATOMS: atom_id res chain seq x y z
N ILE A 1 -0.13 12.68 -4.32
CA ILE A 1 0.77 11.71 -3.65
C ILE A 1 -0.05 10.46 -3.36
N MET A 2 0.38 9.31 -3.87
CA MET A 2 -0.24 8.03 -3.55
C MET A 2 0.41 7.45 -2.29
N VAL A 3 -0.37 7.20 -1.24
CA VAL A 3 0.11 6.58 0.00
C VAL A 3 -0.30 5.12 0.01
N CYS A 4 0.66 4.20 0.02
CA CYS A 4 0.37 2.77 0.01
C CYS A 4 0.09 2.28 1.43
N VAL A 5 -1.16 1.90 1.69
CA VAL A 5 -1.64 1.50 3.01
C VAL A 5 -1.70 -0.02 3.10
N SER A 6 -1.02 -0.62 4.07
CA SER A 6 -1.07 -2.07 4.32
C SER A 6 -2.11 -2.46 5.37
N GLY A 7 -2.60 -1.49 6.15
CA GLY A 7 -3.34 -1.72 7.39
C GLY A 7 -2.44 -1.85 8.62
N GLY A 8 -1.11 -1.79 8.44
CA GLY A 8 -0.15 -1.70 9.53
C GLY A 8 0.08 -0.27 10.01
N LYS A 9 0.58 -0.14 11.24
CA LYS A 9 0.84 1.13 11.93
C LYS A 9 1.73 2.08 11.10
N ASP A 10 2.75 1.57 10.42
CA ASP A 10 3.74 2.40 9.71
C ASP A 10 3.09 3.13 8.54
N SER A 11 2.30 2.41 7.76
CA SER A 11 1.55 2.99 6.65
C SER A 11 0.46 3.96 7.11
N ALA A 12 -0.15 3.70 8.28
CA ALA A 12 -1.11 4.61 8.90
C ALA A 12 -0.42 5.89 9.38
N THR A 13 0.74 5.77 10.03
CA THR A 13 1.54 6.91 10.49
C THR A 13 1.96 7.82 9.33
N ILE A 14 2.41 7.25 8.20
CA ILE A 14 2.76 8.06 7.03
C ILE A 14 1.54 8.81 6.49
N LEU A 15 0.38 8.15 6.39
CA LEU A 15 -0.84 8.79 5.92
C LEU A 15 -1.25 9.96 6.83
N SER A 16 -1.28 9.74 8.14
CA SER A 16 -1.60 10.77 9.13
C SER A 16 -0.58 11.92 9.12
N LEU A 17 0.71 11.62 9.00
CA LEU A 17 1.75 12.64 8.92
C LEU A 17 1.60 13.52 7.67
N LEU A 18 1.33 12.93 6.51
CA LEU A 18 1.13 13.69 5.28
C LEU A 18 -0.12 14.57 5.35
N GLN A 19 -1.22 14.09 5.92
CA GLN A 19 -2.41 14.93 6.16
C GLN A 19 -2.12 16.09 7.12
N LEU A 20 -1.36 15.85 8.19
CA LEU A 20 -0.93 16.92 9.10
C LEU A 20 -0.08 17.98 8.38
N LEU A 21 0.88 17.55 7.57
CA LEU A 21 1.72 18.45 6.78
C LEU A 21 0.91 19.23 5.74
N GLN A 22 -0.10 18.60 5.13
CA GLN A 22 -1.01 19.26 4.19
C GLN A 22 -1.77 20.42 4.85
N GLN A 23 -2.10 20.31 6.14
CA GLN A 23 -2.77 21.36 6.90
C GLN A 23 -1.83 22.46 7.41
N GLN A 24 -0.57 22.12 7.69
CA GLN A 24 0.38 23.03 8.35
C GLN A 24 1.28 23.79 7.38
N LEU A 25 1.59 23.22 6.22
CA LEU A 25 2.55 23.80 5.29
C LEU A 25 1.85 24.63 4.20
N PRO A 26 2.43 25.74 3.74
CA PRO A 26 1.91 26.53 2.62
C PRO A 26 2.20 25.86 1.26
N ILE A 27 2.06 24.54 1.18
CA ILE A 27 2.34 23.72 -0.01
C ILE A 27 1.08 22.92 -0.31
N HIS A 28 0.61 23.00 -1.56
CA HIS A 28 -0.57 22.28 -2.01
C HIS A 28 -0.16 20.93 -2.60
N PHE A 29 -0.75 19.86 -2.11
CA PHE A 29 -0.63 18.53 -2.68
C PHE A 29 -1.86 17.70 -2.32
N ASP A 30 -2.29 16.81 -3.22
CA ASP A 30 -3.38 15.88 -2.96
C ASP A 30 -2.85 14.56 -2.41
N ILE A 31 -3.66 13.89 -1.60
CA ILE A 31 -3.34 12.58 -1.02
C ILE A 31 -4.40 11.59 -1.47
N THR A 32 -3.94 10.45 -1.99
CA THR A 32 -4.79 9.30 -2.32
C THR A 32 -4.23 8.07 -1.63
N ALA A 33 -5.00 7.48 -0.72
CA ALA A 33 -4.63 6.21 -0.08
C ALA A 33 -4.93 5.03 -1.01
N VAL A 34 -3.99 4.10 -1.15
CA VAL A 34 -4.17 2.91 -2.00
C VAL A 34 -3.83 1.67 -1.21
N HIS A 35 -4.77 0.72 -1.19
CA HIS A 35 -4.57 -0.62 -0.66
C HIS A 35 -4.67 -1.64 -1.79
N VAL A 36 -3.85 -2.69 -1.74
CA VAL A 36 -3.91 -3.82 -2.67
C VAL A 36 -4.42 -5.04 -1.92
N ASP A 37 -5.66 -5.44 -2.22
CA ASP A 37 -6.21 -6.73 -1.82
C ASP A 37 -5.67 -7.79 -2.78
N GLN A 38 -4.75 -8.58 -2.26
CA GLN A 38 -4.04 -9.64 -2.98
C GLN A 38 -4.82 -10.96 -3.08
N LYS A 39 -6.08 -10.98 -2.60
CA LYS A 39 -6.93 -12.19 -2.49
C LYS A 39 -6.30 -13.30 -1.67
N GLN A 40 -5.58 -12.91 -0.62
CA GLN A 40 -5.08 -13.86 0.37
C GLN A 40 -6.26 -14.63 1.00
N PRO A 41 -6.13 -15.95 1.22
CA PRO A 41 -7.18 -16.72 1.87
C PRO A 41 -7.58 -16.11 3.22
N ASN A 42 -8.88 -15.96 3.44
CA ASN A 42 -9.47 -15.39 4.65
C ASN A 42 -9.12 -13.90 4.93
N TYR A 43 -8.57 -13.17 3.95
CA TYR A 43 -8.37 -11.73 4.10
C TYR A 43 -9.72 -10.98 4.13
N ASN A 44 -9.87 -10.06 5.09
CA ASN A 44 -11.02 -9.17 5.20
C ASN A 44 -10.54 -7.73 5.39
N GLY A 45 -10.69 -6.92 4.33
CA GLY A 45 -10.31 -5.50 4.32
C GLY A 45 -11.33 -4.55 4.95
N THR A 46 -12.47 -5.03 5.46
CA THR A 46 -13.58 -4.17 5.92
C THR A 46 -13.14 -3.17 6.99
N THR A 47 -12.33 -3.60 7.96
CA THR A 47 -11.81 -2.71 9.01
C THR A 47 -10.94 -1.59 8.44
N LEU A 48 -10.07 -1.93 7.48
CA LEU A 48 -9.21 -0.96 6.81
C LEU A 48 -10.04 0.06 6.01
N VAL A 49 -11.01 -0.42 5.23
CA VAL A 49 -11.90 0.43 4.43
C VAL A 49 -12.70 1.36 5.33
N LYS A 50 -13.24 0.83 6.43
CA LYS A 50 -13.96 1.63 7.43
C LYS A 50 -13.06 2.73 8.00
N TRP A 51 -11.84 2.39 8.40
CA TRP A 51 -10.88 3.37 8.93
C TRP A 51 -10.50 4.45 7.90
N LEU A 52 -10.24 4.08 6.64
CA LEU A 52 -9.96 5.03 5.58
C LEU A 52 -11.11 6.01 5.33
N LYS A 53 -12.35 5.49 5.40
CA LYS A 53 -13.56 6.25 5.13
C LYS A 53 -13.99 7.13 6.30
N ASP A 54 -14.12 6.55 7.49
CA ASP A 54 -14.76 7.17 8.64
C ASP A 54 -13.77 8.02 9.45
N ASP A 55 -12.56 7.49 9.67
CA ASP A 55 -11.54 8.12 10.53
C ASP A 55 -10.61 9.03 9.75
N MET A 56 -10.03 8.54 8.64
CA MET A 56 -9.03 9.29 7.87
C MET A 56 -9.64 10.27 6.87
N GLN A 57 -10.87 10.01 6.42
CA GLN A 57 -11.63 10.87 5.49
C GLN A 57 -10.80 11.32 4.27
N VAL A 58 -10.01 10.40 3.71
CA VAL A 58 -9.13 10.64 2.57
C VAL A 58 -9.70 9.97 1.32
N ASN A 59 -9.38 10.48 0.13
CA ASN A 59 -9.63 9.75 -1.10
C ASN A 59 -8.87 8.42 -1.06
N TYR A 60 -9.57 7.30 -1.31
CA TYR A 60 -8.93 5.99 -1.27
C TYR A 60 -9.38 5.08 -2.42
N HIS A 61 -8.50 4.15 -2.79
CA HIS A 61 -8.78 3.08 -3.74
C HIS A 61 -8.36 1.72 -3.15
N ILE A 62 -9.23 0.73 -3.32
CA ILE A 62 -8.93 -0.68 -3.07
C ILE A 62 -8.71 -1.34 -4.42
N VAL A 63 -7.50 -1.78 -4.68
CA VAL A 63 -7.13 -2.50 -5.91
C VAL A 63 -7.19 -3.98 -5.60
N GLU A 64 -8.08 -4.69 -6.26
CA GLU A 64 -8.30 -6.12 -6.06
C GLU A 64 -7.62 -6.92 -7.19
N GLU A 65 -6.60 -7.70 -6.84
CA GLU A 65 -5.91 -8.58 -7.80
C GLU A 65 -5.54 -9.92 -7.14
N ASP A 66 -5.84 -11.02 -7.83
CA ASP A 66 -5.43 -12.35 -7.37
C ASP A 66 -3.94 -12.61 -7.65
N THR A 67 -3.11 -12.03 -6.80
CA THR A 67 -1.67 -12.33 -6.76
C THR A 67 -1.38 -13.60 -5.96
N TYR A 68 -2.27 -14.01 -5.05
CA TYR A 68 -2.07 -15.19 -4.22
C TYR A 68 -1.90 -16.46 -5.07
N SER A 69 -2.82 -16.72 -5.99
CA SER A 69 -2.76 -17.90 -6.88
C SER A 69 -1.47 -17.89 -7.72
N ILE A 70 -1.07 -16.71 -8.22
CA ILE A 70 0.16 -16.55 -9.00
C ILE A 70 1.41 -16.83 -8.16
N VAL A 71 1.44 -16.36 -6.91
CA VAL A 71 2.57 -16.60 -5.99
C VAL A 71 2.68 -18.09 -5.66
N VAL A 72 1.56 -18.77 -5.40
CA VAL A 72 1.53 -20.22 -5.12
C VAL A 72 2.02 -21.01 -6.33
N ASP A 73 1.56 -20.68 -7.54
CA ASP A 73 1.98 -21.35 -8.79
C ASP A 73 3.47 -21.12 -9.13
N LYS A 74 3.95 -19.88 -8.97
CA LYS A 74 5.31 -19.50 -9.39
C LYS A 74 6.39 -19.72 -8.34
N THR A 75 6.03 -20.12 -7.12
CA THR A 75 7.02 -20.37 -6.07
C THR A 75 7.32 -21.86 -5.95
N ALA A 76 8.55 -22.24 -6.23
CA ALA A 76 9.00 -23.62 -6.06
C ALA A 76 8.84 -24.11 -4.60
N PRO A 77 8.62 -25.41 -4.39
CA PRO A 77 8.60 -25.98 -3.04
C PRO A 77 9.86 -25.58 -2.25
N ASN A 78 9.68 -25.21 -0.98
CA ASN A 78 10.74 -24.74 -0.07
C ASN A 78 11.39 -23.38 -0.44
N LYS A 79 10.78 -22.59 -1.32
CA LYS A 79 11.16 -21.18 -1.54
C LYS A 79 10.19 -20.22 -0.87
N SER A 80 10.68 -19.04 -0.50
CA SER A 80 9.87 -18.00 0.14
C SER A 80 8.91 -17.35 -0.86
N TYR A 81 7.65 -17.22 -0.46
CA TYR A 81 6.61 -16.51 -1.20
C TYR A 81 6.88 -14.99 -1.29
N CYS A 82 7.62 -14.44 -0.33
CA CYS A 82 7.85 -13.00 -0.21
C CYS A 82 8.50 -12.39 -1.46
N THR A 83 9.40 -13.13 -2.13
CA THR A 83 10.09 -12.63 -3.33
C THR A 83 9.14 -12.38 -4.49
N VAL A 84 8.23 -13.32 -4.77
CA VAL A 84 7.26 -13.17 -5.87
C VAL A 84 6.16 -12.19 -5.47
N CYS A 85 5.66 -12.32 -4.24
CA CYS A 85 4.61 -11.46 -3.68
C CYS A 85 5.00 -9.98 -3.71
N SER A 86 6.18 -9.62 -3.17
CA SER A 86 6.66 -8.23 -3.13
C SER A 86 6.83 -7.61 -4.52
N ARG A 87 7.31 -8.39 -5.51
CA ARG A 87 7.47 -7.94 -6.90
C ARG A 87 6.14 -7.66 -7.56
N LEU A 88 5.18 -8.58 -7.44
CA LEU A 88 3.82 -8.39 -8.00
C LEU A 88 3.14 -7.20 -7.35
N ARG A 89 3.14 -7.12 -6.02
CA ARG A 89 2.54 -6.01 -5.27
C ARG A 89 3.09 -4.65 -5.70
N ARG A 90 4.42 -4.55 -5.85
CA ARG A 90 5.07 -3.31 -6.29
C ARG A 90 4.68 -2.94 -7.73
N GLY A 91 4.57 -3.93 -8.62
CA GLY A 91 4.08 -3.73 -10.00
C GLY A 91 2.65 -3.16 -10.05
N ILE A 92 1.75 -3.71 -9.23
CA ILE A 92 0.36 -3.24 -9.10
C ILE A 92 0.33 -1.81 -8.59
N LEU A 93 1.08 -1.50 -7.52
CA LEU A 93 1.15 -0.16 -6.95
C LEU A 93 1.67 0.86 -7.97
N TYR A 94 2.71 0.53 -8.73
CA TYR A 94 3.28 1.43 -9.73
C TYR A 94 2.32 1.67 -10.90
N SER A 95 1.63 0.62 -11.36
CA SER A 95 0.60 0.73 -12.40
C SER A 95 -0.56 1.60 -11.91
N THR A 96 -1.04 1.35 -10.70
CA THR A 96 -2.10 2.14 -10.05
C THR A 96 -1.70 3.61 -9.91
N ALA A 97 -0.44 3.91 -9.54
CA ALA A 97 0.02 5.29 -9.46
C ALA A 97 -0.03 6.01 -10.82
N MET A 98 0.31 5.31 -11.91
CA MET A 98 0.20 5.86 -13.26
C MET A 98 -1.26 6.08 -13.66
N ASP A 99 -2.13 5.11 -13.40
CA ASP A 99 -3.56 5.19 -13.72
C ASP A 99 -4.27 6.32 -12.96
N LEU A 100 -3.91 6.51 -11.69
CA LEU A 100 -4.42 7.60 -10.84
C LEU A 100 -3.66 8.92 -11.02
N GLN A 101 -2.75 9.00 -12.01
CA GLN A 101 -1.93 10.18 -12.32
C GLN A 101 -1.15 10.74 -11.12
N CYS A 102 -0.79 9.87 -10.18
CA CYS A 102 0.01 10.20 -9.01
C CYS A 102 1.50 10.28 -9.38
N ASN A 103 2.11 11.44 -9.15
CA ASN A 103 3.52 11.70 -9.48
C ASN A 103 4.52 11.38 -8.35
N LYS A 104 4.03 10.94 -7.18
CA LYS A 104 4.82 10.54 -6.00
C LYS A 104 4.13 9.38 -5.30
N ILE A 105 4.94 8.44 -4.79
CA ILE A 105 4.49 7.25 -4.04
C ILE A 105 5.16 7.30 -2.66
N ALA A 106 4.35 7.18 -1.60
CA ALA A 106 4.83 7.04 -0.22
C ALA A 106 4.58 5.60 0.24
N LEU A 107 5.64 4.92 0.68
CA LEU A 107 5.62 3.55 1.18
C LEU A 107 5.95 3.54 2.67
N GLY A 108 5.14 2.87 3.47
CA GLY A 108 5.40 2.60 4.89
C GLY A 108 6.47 1.53 5.08
N HIS A 109 7.71 1.83 4.69
CA HIS A 109 8.88 1.02 4.99
C HIS A 109 9.51 1.56 6.27
N HIS A 110 9.51 0.76 7.34
CA HIS A 110 10.21 1.12 8.56
C HIS A 110 11.74 1.06 8.31
N ALA A 111 12.52 1.65 9.22
CA ALA A 111 13.98 1.68 9.13
C ALA A 111 14.63 0.28 9.09
N ASP A 112 13.93 -0.76 9.56
CA ASP A 112 14.38 -2.15 9.53
C ASP A 112 14.43 -2.74 8.10
N ASP A 113 13.57 -2.27 7.17
CA ASP A 113 13.57 -2.74 5.77
C ASP A 113 14.82 -2.28 5.00
N CYS A 114 15.44 -1.16 5.40
CA CYS A 114 16.67 -0.66 4.78
C CYS A 114 17.90 -1.51 5.14
N LEU A 115 17.90 -2.19 6.29
CA LEU A 115 19.03 -3.01 6.75
C LEU A 115 19.03 -4.42 6.15
N GLU A 116 17.89 -4.92 5.67
CA GLU A 116 17.81 -6.23 5.00
C GLU A 116 18.29 -6.20 3.53
N THR A 117 18.70 -5.03 3.01
CA THR A 117 19.05 -4.85 1.59
C THR A 117 20.54 -4.63 1.30
N THR A 118 21.46 -5.12 2.15
CA THR A 118 22.91 -5.14 1.87
C THR A 118 23.48 -6.53 1.69
#